data_AF-A0A6L8QET2-F1
#
_entry.id   AF-A0A6L8QET2-F1
#
_cell.length_a   1.000
_cell.length_b   1.000
_cell.length_c   1.000
_cell.angle_alpha   90.00
_cell.angle_beta   90.00
_cell.angle_gamma   90.00
#
_symmetry.space_group_name_H-M   'P 1'
#
loop_
_entity.id
_entity.type
_entity.pdbx_description
1 polymer ?
#
loop_
_entity_poly.entity_id
_entity_poly.type
_entity_poly.pdbx_seq_one_letter_code
_entity_poly.pdbx_strand_id
1 'polypeptide(L)'
;MKPENPVLKMIPGEPDKGLRSSLLKLKNSFRACGIKLSTEDAAMTIDQIAYWAEFCDLSTIVKIGGPNARNDIKQLLSLNIDGLIAPMVESPYGLENFISA
;
A
#
# COMPACT_ATOMS: atom_id res chain seq x y z
N MET A 1 -36.10 -0.90 4.03
CA MET A 1 -35.18 -0.66 2.90
C MET A 1 -33.85 -1.31 3.25
N LYS A 2 -33.39 -2.28 2.46
CA LYS A 2 -32.01 -2.79 2.60
C LYS A 2 -31.06 -1.73 2.01
N PRO A 3 -29.94 -1.41 2.67
CA PRO A 3 -28.95 -0.52 2.07
C PRO A 3 -28.41 -1.21 0.81
N GLU A 4 -28.43 -0.50 -0.31
CA GLU A 4 -27.84 -0.99 -1.56
C GLU A 4 -26.35 -1.22 -1.31
N ASN A 5 -25.86 -2.43 -1.62
CA ASN A 5 -24.44 -2.74 -1.51
C ASN A 5 -23.65 -1.75 -2.39
N PRO A 6 -22.56 -1.14 -1.88
CA PRO A 6 -21.73 -0.27 -2.69
C PRO A 6 -21.17 -1.08 -3.86
N VAL A 7 -21.68 -0.80 -5.06
CA VAL A 7 -21.17 -1.38 -6.30
C VAL A 7 -19.80 -0.76 -6.55
N LEU A 8 -18.76 -1.58 -6.54
CA LEU A 8 -17.43 -1.16 -6.97
C LEU A 8 -17.51 -0.69 -8.41
N LYS A 9 -17.44 0.62 -8.62
CA LYS A 9 -17.46 1.21 -9.95
C LYS A 9 -16.05 1.20 -10.52
N MET A 10 -15.79 0.30 -11.47
CA MET A 10 -14.58 0.35 -12.27
C MET A 10 -14.58 1.66 -13.07
N ILE A 11 -13.56 2.48 -12.88
CA ILE A 11 -13.35 3.71 -13.65
C ILE A 11 -12.29 3.40 -14.69
N PRO A 12 -12.63 3.34 -15.99
CA PRO A 12 -11.63 3.22 -17.04
C PRO A 12 -10.68 4.41 -16.97
N GLY A 13 -9.38 4.15 -16.79
CA GLY A 13 -8.36 5.18 -16.95
C GLY A 13 -8.17 5.48 -18.43
N GLU A 14 -8.14 6.75 -18.82
CA GLU A 14 -7.67 7.14 -20.15
C GLU A 14 -6.17 6.85 -20.22
N PRO A 15 -5.70 6.07 -21.20
CA PRO A 15 -4.31 5.60 -21.26
C PRO A 15 -3.28 6.74 -21.45
N ASP A 16 -3.71 7.93 -21.85
CA ASP A 16 -2.85 9.03 -22.31
C ASP A 16 -2.68 10.18 -21.28
N LYS A 17 -3.35 10.10 -20.13
CA LYS A 17 -3.13 11.02 -19.01
C LYS A 17 -2.15 10.36 -18.06
N GLY A 18 -0.93 10.90 -17.98
CA GLY A 18 0.16 10.35 -17.17
C GLY A 18 -0.27 9.97 -15.75
N LEU A 19 0.33 8.90 -15.21
CA LEU A 19 -0.04 8.24 -13.95
C LEU A 19 -0.31 9.22 -12.79
N ARG A 20 0.46 10.30 -12.69
CA ARG A 20 0.29 11.35 -11.68
C ARG A 20 -1.06 12.05 -11.75
N SER A 21 -1.53 12.36 -12.96
CA SER A 21 -2.85 12.98 -13.19
C SER A 21 -3.98 12.06 -12.72
N SER A 22 -3.84 10.75 -12.96
CA SER A 22 -4.77 9.74 -12.49
C SER A 22 -4.80 9.66 -10.95
N LEU A 23 -3.64 9.67 -10.29
CA LEU A 23 -3.56 9.71 -8.82
C LEU A 23 -4.16 10.99 -8.24
N LEU A 24 -3.91 12.15 -8.84
CA LEU A 24 -4.50 13.42 -8.42
C LEU A 24 -6.03 13.42 -8.58
N LYS A 25 -6.55 12.81 -9.65
CA LYS A 25 -8.00 12.65 -9.83
C LYS A 25 -8.58 11.75 -8.75
N LEU A 26 -7.93 10.63 -8.42
CA LEU A 26 -8.35 9.74 -7.32
C LEU A 26 -8.38 10.49 -5.98
N LYS A 27 -7.33 11.27 -5.68
CA LYS A 27 -7.24 12.10 -4.47
C LYS A 27 -8.37 13.14 -4.40
N ASN A 28 -8.48 13.97 -5.44
CA ASN A 28 -9.32 15.17 -5.41
C ASN A 28 -10.81 14.87 -5.65
N SER A 29 -11.13 13.90 -6.52
CA SER A 29 -12.51 13.59 -6.89
C SER A 29 -13.11 12.41 -6.11
N PHE A 30 -12.28 11.49 -5.63
CA PHE A 30 -12.74 10.27 -4.95
C PHE A 30 -12.22 10.13 -3.52
N ARG A 31 -11.49 11.13 -3.00
CA ARG A 31 -10.92 11.15 -1.65
C ARG A 31 -10.04 9.94 -1.35
N ALA A 32 -9.35 9.42 -2.36
CA ALA A 32 -8.31 8.43 -2.13
C ALA A 32 -7.29 9.01 -1.14
N CYS A 33 -7.05 8.29 -0.04
CA CYS A 33 -6.20 8.74 1.05
C CYS A 33 -4.80 8.12 1.04
N GLY A 34 -4.62 7.03 0.29
CA GLY A 34 -3.37 6.28 0.25
C GLY A 34 -3.33 5.27 -0.87
N ILE A 35 -2.15 4.69 -1.06
CA ILE A 35 -1.88 3.55 -1.91
C ILE A 35 -1.36 2.39 -1.05
N LYS A 36 -1.92 1.20 -1.23
CA LYS A 36 -1.44 -0.03 -0.61
C LYS A 36 -0.56 -0.76 -1.62
N LEU A 37 0.71 -0.93 -1.30
CA LEU A 37 1.65 -1.76 -2.05
C LEU A 37 1.85 -3.10 -1.31
N SER A 38 2.42 -4.11 -1.96
CA SER A 38 2.59 -5.41 -1.31
C SER A 38 3.73 -6.23 -1.89
N THR A 39 4.63 -6.71 -1.03
CA THR A 39 5.56 -7.79 -1.38
C THR A 39 4.86 -9.15 -1.36
N GLU A 40 3.84 -9.32 -0.50
CA GLU A 40 3.10 -10.58 -0.32
C GLU A 40 2.10 -10.89 -1.46
N ASP A 41 1.00 -10.12 -1.57
CA ASP A 41 -0.11 -10.44 -2.49
C ASP A 41 0.06 -9.91 -3.91
N ALA A 42 0.85 -8.84 -4.09
CA ALA A 42 1.14 -8.24 -5.39
C ALA A 42 2.52 -8.62 -5.95
N ALA A 43 3.31 -9.40 -5.20
CA ALA A 43 4.66 -9.85 -5.56
C ALA A 43 5.59 -8.70 -6.05
N MET A 44 5.44 -7.51 -5.48
CA MET A 44 6.25 -6.35 -5.88
C MET A 44 7.68 -6.50 -5.39
N THR A 45 8.63 -6.07 -6.22
CA THR A 45 10.03 -5.92 -5.80
C THR A 45 10.20 -4.64 -4.97
N ILE A 46 11.28 -4.57 -4.18
CA ILE A 46 11.62 -3.36 -3.40
C ILE A 46 11.83 -2.16 -4.33
N ASP A 47 12.46 -2.34 -5.50
CA ASP A 47 12.66 -1.26 -6.47
C ASP A 47 11.34 -0.72 -7.03
N GLN A 48 10.38 -1.60 -7.30
CA GLN A 48 9.04 -1.17 -7.72
C GLN A 48 8.35 -0.37 -6.61
N ILE A 49 8.47 -0.82 -5.36
CA ILE A 49 7.90 -0.10 -4.21
C ILE A 49 8.57 1.27 -4.03
N ALA A 50 9.89 1.35 -4.14
CA ALA A 50 10.64 2.59 -4.07
C ALA A 50 10.20 3.58 -5.17
N TYR A 51 10.02 3.11 -6.41
CA TYR A 51 9.49 3.93 -7.49
C TYR A 51 8.13 4.55 -7.14
N TRP A 52 7.21 3.77 -6.58
CA TRP A 52 5.89 4.29 -6.19
C TRP A 52 5.96 5.24 -4.98
N ALA A 53 6.80 4.94 -4.00
CA ALA A 53 7.01 5.75 -2.80
C ALA A 53 7.53 7.17 -3.15
N GLU A 54 8.42 7.27 -4.13
CA GLU A 54 8.93 8.57 -4.63
C GLU A 54 7.92 9.30 -5.52
N PHE A 55 7.10 8.56 -6.27
CA PHE A 55 6.21 9.14 -7.27
C PHE A 55 4.85 9.60 -6.72
N CYS A 56 4.37 8.97 -5.65
CA CYS A 56 2.99 9.08 -5.21
C CYS A 56 2.78 10.20 -4.17
N ASP A 57 1.94 11.19 -4.49
CA ASP A 57 1.53 12.27 -3.56
C ASP A 57 0.46 11.82 -2.52
N LEU A 58 0.26 10.51 -2.35
CA LEU A 58 -0.69 9.89 -1.41
C LEU A 58 0.07 9.05 -0.38
N SER A 59 -0.55 8.82 0.78
CA SER A 59 0.10 8.01 1.80
C SER A 59 0.41 6.59 1.29
N THR A 60 1.67 6.18 1.36
CA THR A 60 2.16 4.92 0.82
C THR A 60 2.39 3.93 1.94
N ILE A 61 1.61 2.86 1.97
CA ILE A 61 1.68 1.82 3.00
C ILE A 61 1.98 0.48 2.33
N VAL A 62 2.93 -0.28 2.87
CA VAL A 62 3.39 -1.52 2.26
C VAL A 62 3.01 -2.73 3.12
N LYS A 63 2.33 -3.70 2.52
CA LYS A 63 2.05 -4.99 3.15
C LYS A 63 3.20 -5.97 2.91
N ILE A 64 3.75 -6.50 4.00
CA ILE A 64 4.87 -7.45 4.00
C ILE A 64 4.38 -8.89 4.13
N GLY A 65 5.26 -9.89 4.02
CA GLY A 65 4.90 -11.31 4.13
C GLY A 65 4.48 -11.83 5.52
N GLY A 66 4.46 -10.97 6.55
CA GLY A 66 4.08 -11.32 7.92
C GLY A 66 4.94 -10.62 8.99
N PRO A 67 4.66 -10.81 10.29
CA PRO A 67 5.39 -10.17 11.38
C PRO A 67 6.88 -10.54 11.44
N ASN A 68 7.28 -11.65 10.81
CA ASN A 68 8.66 -12.15 10.81
C ASN A 68 9.43 -11.79 9.53
N ALA A 69 8.86 -10.99 8.61
CA ALA A 69 9.52 -10.61 7.35
C ALA A 69 10.62 -9.55 7.56
N ARG A 70 11.63 -9.87 8.38
CA ARG A 70 12.67 -8.93 8.84
C ARG A 70 13.44 -8.27 7.70
N ASN A 71 13.71 -9.02 6.63
CA ASN A 71 14.43 -8.49 5.48
C ASN A 71 13.60 -7.48 4.69
N ASP A 72 12.29 -7.71 4.56
CA ASP A 72 11.37 -6.75 3.94
C ASP A 72 11.28 -5.50 4.80
N ILE A 73 11.05 -5.65 6.12
CA ILE A 73 10.96 -4.53 7.06
C ILE A 73 12.23 -3.67 6.97
N LYS A 74 13.41 -4.28 7.07
CA LYS A 74 14.70 -3.56 7.03
C LYS A 74 14.88 -2.77 5.72
N GLN A 75 14.55 -3.35 4.58
CA GLN A 75 14.68 -2.67 3.29
C GLN A 75 13.64 -1.55 3.14
N LEU A 76 12.39 -1.82 3.50
CA LEU A 76 11.28 -0.88 3.33
C LEU A 76 11.34 0.30 4.29
N LEU A 77 11.84 0.12 5.52
CA LEU A 77 12.04 1.22 6.47
C LEU A 77 13.03 2.28 5.98
N SER A 78 13.88 1.95 5.00
CA SER A 78 14.80 2.92 4.39
C SER A 78 14.18 3.74 3.26
N LEU A 79 12.96 3.40 2.83
CA LEU A 79 12.25 4.08 1.75
C LEU A 79 11.31 5.17 2.29
N ASN A 80 10.92 6.09 1.42
CA ASN A 80 9.94 7.14 1.73
C ASN A 80 8.49 6.60 1.78
N ILE A 81 8.20 5.72 2.72
CA ILE A 81 6.86 5.15 2.95
C ILE A 81 6.31 5.60 4.31
N ASP A 82 4.99 5.65 4.44
CA ASP A 82 4.34 6.10 5.68
C ASP A 82 4.09 4.97 6.69
N GLY A 83 4.19 3.71 6.25
CA GLY A 83 4.00 2.60 7.17
C GLY A 83 4.03 1.22 6.54
N LEU A 84 3.96 0.23 7.43
CA LEU A 84 3.96 -1.19 7.11
C LEU A 84 2.69 -1.86 7.63
N ILE A 85 2.22 -2.88 6.90
CA ILE A 85 1.14 -3.77 7.33
C ILE A 85 1.74 -5.18 7.47
N ALA A 86 1.80 -5.70 8.69
CA ALA A 86 2.07 -7.11 8.93
C ALA A 86 0.75 -7.91 8.89
N PRO A 87 0.56 -8.81 7.89
CA PRO A 87 -0.55 -9.75 7.90
C PRO A 87 -0.32 -10.87 8.92
N MET A 88 -1.39 -11.57 9.31
CA MET A 88 -1.32 -12.82 10.07
C MET A 88 -0.57 -12.69 11.42
N VAL A 89 -0.78 -11.59 12.14
CA VAL A 89 -0.29 -11.42 13.52
C VAL A 89 -1.26 -12.12 14.48
N GLU A 90 -0.93 -13.35 14.88
CA GLU A 90 -1.85 -14.23 15.66
C GLU A 90 -1.55 -14.27 17.16
N SER A 91 -0.47 -13.63 17.62
CA SER A 91 -0.06 -13.66 19.03
C SER A 91 0.66 -12.38 19.47
N PRO A 92 0.74 -12.11 20.79
CA PRO A 92 1.56 -11.02 21.31
C PRO A 92 3.04 -11.12 20.89
N TYR A 93 3.58 -12.34 20.79
CA TYR A 93 4.93 -12.58 20.29
C TYR A 93 5.09 -12.14 18.82
N GLY A 94 4.11 -12.45 17.97
CA GLY A 94 4.09 -11.97 16.58
C GLY A 94 4.04 -10.44 16.48
N LEU A 95 3.23 -9.79 17.33
CA LEU A 95 3.15 -8.34 17.38
C LEU A 95 4.48 -7.72 17.83
N GLU A 96 5.08 -8.25 18.90
CA GLU A 96 6.38 -7.82 19.41
C GLU A 96 7.46 -7.98 18.33
N ASN A 97 7.46 -9.10 17.61
CA ASN A 97 8.39 -9.32 16.51
C ASN A 97 8.25 -8.29 15.39
N PHE A 98 7.03 -7.85 15.09
CA PHE A 98 6.80 -6.84 14.06
C PHE A 98 7.23 -5.44 14.51
N ILE A 99 6.88 -5.04 15.74
CA ILE A 99 7.19 -3.70 16.27
C ILE A 99 8.69 -3.53 16.53
N SER A 100 9.36 -4.58 16.99
CA SER A 100 10.78 -4.57 17.37
C SER A 100 11.71 -4.97 16.22
N ALA A 101 11.30 -4.76 14.96
CA ALA A 101 12.06 -5.13 13.75
C ALA A 101 12.88 -4.03 13.12
#